data_AF-A0A838EJQ0-F1
#
_entry.id   AF-A0A838EJQ0-F1
#
_cell.length_a   1.000
_cell.length_b   1.000
_cell.length_c   1.000
_cell.angle_alpha   90.00
_cell.angle_beta   90.00
_cell.angle_gamma   90.00
#
_symmetry.space_group_name_H-M   'P 1'
#
loop_
_entity.id
_entity.type
_entity.pdbx_description
1 polymer ?
#
loop_
_entity_poly.entity_id
_entity_poly.type
_entity_poly.pdbx_seq_one_letter_code
_entity_poly.pdbx_strand_id
1 'polypeptide(L)'
;MLLSGKQTIHSIPINTDQACQLTRQDPAAIARLADYYDAASWQCYAHGQKLGGIVNYLDSHCKYRYNTGRAPIARNTAYDWECLDQHNKPVGIAITDACQWYYKQHSTDAFDRLVNFSRPDGWGCWSTGPN
;
A
#
# COMPACT_ATOMS: atom_id res chain seq x y z
N MET A 1 32.30 21.37 35.34
CA MET A 1 30.88 21.21 35.73
C MET A 1 30.09 20.99 34.45
N LEU A 2 29.57 19.78 34.24
CA LEU A 2 28.78 19.39 33.07
C LEU A 2 27.30 19.53 33.40
N LEU A 3 26.53 20.21 32.54
CA LEU A 3 25.08 20.01 32.42
C LEU A 3 24.74 19.90 30.94
N SER A 4 24.93 18.69 30.39
CA SER A 4 24.35 18.32 29.10
C SER A 4 22.92 17.82 29.36
N GLY A 5 21.96 18.73 29.25
CA GLY A 5 20.54 18.39 29.30
C GLY A 5 20.18 17.62 28.03
N LYS A 6 19.90 16.32 28.15
CA LYS A 6 19.29 15.54 27.07
C LYS A 6 17.83 15.99 26.92
N GLN A 7 17.58 16.91 25.97
CA GLN A 7 16.24 17.27 25.58
C GLN A 7 15.58 16.05 24.94
N THR A 8 14.57 15.51 25.60
CA THR A 8 13.79 14.39 25.08
C THR A 8 12.91 14.92 23.95
N ILE A 9 13.28 14.63 22.70
CA ILE A 9 12.43 14.96 21.56
C ILE A 9 11.23 14.01 21.62
N HIS A 10 10.06 14.58 21.94
CA HIS A 10 8.80 13.85 21.91
C HIS A 10 8.29 13.85 20.46
N SER A 11 8.57 12.78 19.71
CA SER A 11 8.05 12.62 18.36
C SER A 11 6.58 12.20 18.42
N ILE A 12 5.70 13.08 17.95
CA ILE A 12 4.30 12.74 17.70
C ILE A 12 4.23 12.22 16.26
N PRO A 13 3.74 10.98 16.02
CA PRO A 13 3.61 10.46 14.66
C PRO A 13 2.62 11.30 13.86
N ILE A 14 2.94 11.52 12.59
CA ILE A 14 2.07 12.24 11.66
C ILE A 14 0.88 11.34 11.32
N ASN A 15 -0.35 11.84 11.50
CA ASN A 15 -1.53 11.23 10.90
C ASN A 15 -1.64 11.74 9.46
N THR A 16 -1.20 10.90 8.50
CA THR A 16 -1.12 11.29 7.10
C THR A 16 -2.50 11.45 6.45
N ASP A 17 -3.51 10.67 6.87
CA ASP A 17 -4.89 10.88 6.42
C ASP A 17 -5.42 12.24 6.86
N GLN A 18 -5.21 12.62 8.12
CA GLN A 18 -5.61 13.93 8.62
C GLN A 18 -4.91 15.07 7.87
N ALA A 19 -3.63 14.91 7.52
CA ALA A 19 -2.93 15.88 6.69
C ALA A 19 -3.60 16.04 5.31
N CYS A 20 -3.95 14.93 4.66
CA CYS A 20 -4.66 14.97 3.37
C CYS A 20 -6.06 15.57 3.48
N GLN A 21 -6.81 15.26 4.54
CA GLN A 21 -8.14 15.83 4.79
C GLN A 21 -8.09 17.35 4.91
N LEU A 22 -7.10 17.88 5.62
CA LEU A 22 -6.89 19.32 5.75
C LEU A 22 -6.45 19.96 4.43
N THR A 23 -5.49 19.37 3.72
CA THR A 23 -4.99 19.90 2.45
C THR A 23 -6.06 19.92 1.36
N ARG A 24 -6.98 18.94 1.36
CA ARG A 24 -8.03 18.81 0.34
C ARG A 24 -9.37 19.41 0.76
N GLN A 25 -9.52 19.82 2.02
CA GLN A 25 -10.82 20.21 2.60
C GLN A 25 -11.89 19.12 2.42
N ASP A 26 -11.48 17.86 2.51
CA ASP A 26 -12.33 16.69 2.28
C ASP A 26 -12.12 15.68 3.41
N PRO A 27 -13.12 15.43 4.27
CA PRO A 27 -13.00 14.48 5.38
C PRO A 27 -12.84 13.03 4.91
N ALA A 28 -13.16 12.72 3.65
CA ALA A 28 -12.96 11.41 3.05
C ALA A 28 -11.60 11.27 2.33
N ALA A 29 -10.76 12.31 2.34
CA ALA A 29 -9.44 12.21 1.72
C ALA A 29 -8.55 11.23 2.49
N ILE A 30 -7.74 10.48 1.73
CA ILE A 30 -6.82 9.48 2.27
C ILE A 30 -5.40 9.68 1.73
N ALA A 31 -4.42 9.27 2.52
CA ALA A 31 -3.01 9.29 2.16
C ALA A 31 -2.56 7.92 1.62
N ARG A 32 -1.74 7.94 0.59
CA ARG A 32 -1.04 6.78 0.04
C ARG A 32 0.46 7.07 0.00
N LEU A 33 1.26 6.15 0.51
CA LEU A 33 2.71 6.12 0.25
C LEU A 33 2.93 5.27 -1.00
N ALA A 34 3.29 5.90 -2.12
CA ALA A 34 3.39 5.19 -3.40
C ALA A 34 4.69 4.37 -3.53
N ASP A 35 5.76 4.84 -2.89
CA ASP A 35 7.05 4.16 -2.84
C ASP A 35 7.58 4.16 -1.40
N TYR A 36 7.78 2.97 -0.85
CA TYR A 36 8.30 2.80 0.50
C TYR A 36 9.68 3.40 0.71
N TYR A 37 10.51 3.44 -0.35
CA TYR A 37 11.89 3.90 -0.30
C TYR A 37 12.01 5.41 -0.57
N ASP A 38 10.93 6.07 -0.97
CA ASP A 38 10.89 7.51 -1.21
C ASP A 38 9.91 8.22 -0.28
N ALA A 39 10.44 8.93 0.71
CA ALA A 39 9.65 9.70 1.65
C ALA A 39 8.90 10.88 1.01
N ALA A 40 9.23 11.29 -0.21
CA ALA A 40 8.50 12.31 -0.97
C ALA A 40 7.34 11.73 -1.79
N SER A 41 7.18 10.41 -1.85
CA SER A 41 6.17 9.72 -2.67
C SER A 41 4.77 9.69 -2.04
N TRP A 42 4.53 10.47 -0.96
CA TRP A 42 3.22 10.62 -0.38
C TRP A 42 2.26 11.32 -1.35
N GLN A 43 1.06 10.76 -1.45
CA GLN A 43 0.00 11.22 -2.31
C GLN A 43 -1.28 11.36 -1.49
N CYS A 44 -2.07 12.38 -1.80
CA CYS A 44 -3.42 12.52 -1.28
C CYS A 44 -4.45 12.21 -2.36
N TYR A 45 -5.47 11.45 -2.02
CA TYR A 45 -6.61 11.12 -2.88
C TYR A 45 -7.89 11.61 -2.21
N ALA A 46 -8.73 12.35 -2.94
CA ALA A 46 -10.04 12.79 -2.45
C ALA A 46 -11.06 11.64 -2.53
N HIS A 47 -12.10 11.72 -1.72
CA HIS A 47 -13.24 10.80 -1.70
C HIS A 47 -12.83 9.32 -1.62
N GLY A 48 -11.85 9.01 -0.76
CA GLY A 48 -11.29 7.66 -0.66
C GLY A 48 -12.32 6.62 -0.24
N GLN A 49 -12.47 5.57 -1.04
CA GLN A 49 -13.37 4.45 -0.78
C GLN A 49 -12.58 3.15 -0.71
N LYS A 50 -12.79 2.33 0.33
CA LYS A 50 -12.14 1.03 0.45
C LYS A 50 -12.86 0.00 -0.41
N LEU A 51 -12.14 -0.65 -1.31
CA LEU A 51 -12.66 -1.73 -2.15
C LEU A 51 -12.54 -3.10 -1.45
N GLY A 52 -11.43 -3.32 -0.74
CA GLY A 52 -11.20 -4.57 0.01
C GLY A 52 -9.73 -4.94 0.15
N GLY A 53 -9.45 -6.18 0.53
CA GLY A 53 -8.10 -6.74 0.55
C GLY A 53 -7.70 -7.34 -0.80
N ILE A 54 -6.40 -7.55 -1.01
CA ILE A 54 -5.87 -8.12 -2.28
C ILE A 54 -5.08 -9.42 -2.10
N VAL A 55 -4.60 -9.69 -0.89
CA VAL A 55 -3.61 -10.73 -0.60
C VAL A 55 -4.05 -12.15 -1.00
N ASN A 56 -5.35 -12.45 -0.83
CA ASN A 56 -5.92 -13.75 -1.21
C ASN A 56 -5.97 -13.98 -2.72
N TYR A 57 -5.78 -12.93 -3.53
CA TYR A 57 -5.88 -12.98 -4.99
C TYR A 57 -4.52 -12.84 -5.69
N LEU A 58 -3.43 -12.67 -4.92
CA LEU A 58 -2.10 -12.48 -5.47
C LEU A 58 -1.59 -13.69 -6.26
N ASP A 59 -1.99 -14.92 -5.90
CA ASP A 59 -1.64 -16.10 -6.69
C ASP A 59 -2.27 -16.07 -8.10
N SER A 60 -3.54 -15.70 -8.18
CA SER A 60 -4.23 -15.51 -9.47
C SER A 60 -3.64 -14.36 -10.27
N HIS A 61 -3.23 -13.27 -9.60
CA HIS A 61 -2.53 -12.17 -10.26
C HIS A 61 -1.18 -12.61 -10.83
N CYS A 62 -0.38 -13.38 -10.08
CA CYS A 62 0.88 -13.95 -10.57
C CYS A 62 0.65 -14.86 -11.78
N LYS A 63 -0.39 -15.70 -11.75
CA LYS A 63 -0.78 -16.56 -12.88
C LYS A 63 -1.13 -15.73 -14.10
N TYR A 64 -1.90 -14.67 -13.92
CA TYR A 64 -2.25 -13.74 -15.00
C TYR A 64 -1.01 -13.05 -15.59
N ARG A 65 -0.07 -12.60 -14.75
CA ARG A 65 1.05 -11.76 -15.18
C ARG A 65 2.23 -12.54 -15.77
N TYR A 66 2.51 -13.72 -15.23
CA TYR A 66 3.72 -14.50 -15.50
C TYR A 66 3.45 -15.96 -15.87
N ASN A 67 2.19 -16.43 -15.82
CA ASN A 67 1.82 -17.84 -15.99
C ASN A 67 2.43 -18.78 -14.93
N THR A 68 2.58 -18.27 -13.71
CA THR A 68 3.20 -18.95 -12.54
C THR A 68 2.43 -18.62 -11.26
N GLY A 69 2.86 -19.14 -10.11
CA GLY A 69 2.28 -18.80 -8.80
C GLY A 69 3.08 -17.77 -8.02
N ARG A 70 2.67 -17.56 -6.76
CA ARG A 70 3.49 -16.83 -5.77
C ARG A 70 4.78 -17.59 -5.45
N ALA A 71 5.83 -16.84 -5.11
CA ALA A 71 7.04 -17.42 -4.54
C ALA A 71 6.73 -18.10 -3.18
N PRO A 72 7.28 -19.29 -2.90
CA PRO A 72 7.07 -20.04 -1.65
C PRO A 72 7.99 -19.53 -0.53
N ILE A 73 7.96 -18.22 -0.26
CA ILE A 73 8.77 -17.57 0.77
C ILE A 73 7.97 -17.36 2.06
N ALA A 74 8.67 -17.36 3.20
CA ALA A 74 8.10 -16.97 4.48
C ALA A 74 7.72 -15.48 4.46
N ARG A 75 6.63 -15.12 5.16
CA ARG A 75 6.05 -13.78 5.10
C ARG A 75 5.88 -13.24 6.51
N ASN A 76 6.58 -12.14 6.78
CA ASN A 76 6.54 -11.40 8.03
C ASN A 76 5.92 -10.01 7.84
N THR A 77 6.06 -9.43 6.64
CA THR A 77 5.61 -8.08 6.32
C THR A 77 4.69 -8.06 5.09
N ALA A 78 4.00 -6.94 4.91
CA ALA A 78 3.24 -6.69 3.70
C ALA A 78 4.12 -6.67 2.45
N TYR A 79 5.41 -6.31 2.52
CA TYR A 79 6.26 -6.22 1.33
C TYR A 79 6.86 -7.56 0.86
N ASP A 80 6.66 -8.64 1.60
CA ASP A 80 7.23 -9.97 1.29
C ASP A 80 6.44 -10.70 0.17
N TRP A 81 5.53 -10.04 -0.55
CA TRP A 81 4.79 -10.65 -1.65
C TRP A 81 5.57 -10.60 -2.96
N GLU A 82 5.88 -11.79 -3.47
CA GLU A 82 6.58 -11.99 -4.73
C GLU A 82 5.85 -13.04 -5.58
N CYS A 83 5.84 -12.84 -6.90
CA CYS A 83 5.55 -13.87 -7.89
C CYS A 83 6.82 -14.63 -8.25
N LEU A 84 6.68 -15.77 -8.91
CA LEU A 84 7.77 -16.35 -9.70
C LEU A 84 7.68 -15.83 -11.13
N ASP A 85 8.79 -15.47 -11.77
CA ASP A 85 8.80 -15.25 -13.22
C ASP A 85 8.84 -16.58 -13.98
N GLN A 86 8.87 -16.53 -15.31
CA GLN A 86 8.91 -17.72 -16.17
C GLN A 86 10.18 -18.59 -16.00
N HIS A 87 11.21 -18.07 -15.32
CA HIS A 87 12.45 -18.77 -14.97
C HIS A 87 12.49 -19.20 -13.50
N ASN A 88 11.36 -19.16 -12.80
CA ASN A 88 11.23 -19.44 -11.36
C ASN A 88 12.06 -18.50 -10.47
N LYS A 89 12.31 -17.27 -10.91
CA LYS A 89 12.94 -16.24 -10.07
C LYS A 89 11.89 -15.43 -9.33
N PRO A 90 12.08 -15.13 -8.03
CA PRO A 90 11.17 -14.24 -7.34
C PRO A 90 11.22 -12.82 -7.92
N VAL A 91 10.03 -12.25 -8.13
CA VAL A 91 9.84 -10.88 -8.61
C VAL A 91 8.79 -10.19 -7.75
N GLY A 92 9.07 -8.98 -7.30
CA GLY A 92 8.15 -8.19 -6.49
C GLY A 92 6.82 -7.95 -7.19
N ILE A 93 5.75 -7.85 -6.41
CA ILE A 93 4.41 -7.55 -6.93
C ILE A 93 4.13 -6.06 -6.81
N ALA A 94 3.86 -5.38 -7.94
CA ALA A 94 3.23 -4.07 -7.93
C ALA A 94 1.78 -4.22 -7.43
N ILE A 95 1.53 -3.86 -6.17
CA ILE A 95 0.21 -4.07 -5.55
C ILE A 95 -0.86 -3.18 -6.20
N THR A 96 -0.48 -2.01 -6.72
CA THR A 96 -1.38 -1.17 -7.53
C THR A 96 -1.93 -1.95 -8.72
N ASP A 97 -1.05 -2.61 -9.48
CA ASP A 97 -1.44 -3.41 -10.66
C ASP A 97 -2.37 -4.56 -10.25
N ALA A 98 -2.09 -5.21 -9.11
CA ALA A 98 -2.95 -6.27 -8.59
C ALA A 98 -4.34 -5.76 -8.20
N CYS A 99 -4.42 -4.59 -7.54
CA CYS A 99 -5.68 -3.93 -7.21
C CYS A 99 -6.47 -3.58 -8.47
N GLN A 100 -5.83 -2.99 -9.47
CA GLN A 100 -6.46 -2.65 -10.75
C GLN A 100 -6.96 -3.90 -11.47
N TRP A 101 -6.14 -4.95 -11.55
CA TRP A 101 -6.52 -6.20 -12.19
C TRP A 101 -7.75 -6.86 -11.55
N TYR A 102 -7.80 -6.90 -10.21
CA TYR A 102 -8.87 -7.57 -9.47
C TYR A 102 -10.16 -6.73 -9.43
N TYR A 103 -10.06 -5.42 -9.19
CA TYR A 103 -11.22 -4.54 -9.00
C TYR A 103 -11.67 -3.79 -10.26
N LYS A 104 -11.09 -4.04 -11.45
CA LYS A 104 -11.43 -3.35 -12.72
C LYS A 104 -12.92 -3.31 -13.08
N GLN A 105 -13.75 -4.24 -12.59
CA GLN A 105 -15.20 -4.24 -12.82
C GLN A 105 -15.96 -3.26 -11.91
N HIS A 106 -15.33 -2.84 -10.81
CA HIS A 106 -15.91 -1.95 -9.80
C HIS A 106 -15.33 -0.55 -9.84
N SER A 107 -14.07 -0.40 -10.25
CA SER A 107 -13.37 0.89 -10.29
C SER A 107 -12.30 0.87 -11.39
N THR A 108 -12.21 1.98 -12.13
CA THR A 108 -11.18 2.21 -13.15
C THR A 108 -9.91 2.85 -12.59
N ASP A 109 -9.95 3.28 -11.33
CA ASP A 109 -8.93 4.07 -10.65
C ASP A 109 -8.43 3.37 -9.37
N ALA A 110 -8.60 2.06 -9.27
CA ALA A 110 -8.18 1.32 -8.09
C ALA A 110 -6.68 1.48 -7.83
N PHE A 111 -6.30 1.66 -6.57
CA PHE A 111 -4.92 1.78 -6.12
C PHE A 111 -4.70 1.05 -4.80
N ASP A 112 -3.45 0.72 -4.50
CA ASP A 112 -3.05 0.09 -3.26
C ASP A 112 -2.86 1.12 -2.14
N ARG A 113 -3.04 0.65 -0.90
CA ARG A 113 -2.57 1.39 0.27
C ARG A 113 -2.07 0.39 1.30
N LEU A 114 -0.92 0.73 1.89
CA LEU A 114 -0.38 0.00 3.02
C LEU A 114 -1.17 0.35 4.28
N VAL A 115 -1.87 -0.63 4.85
CA VAL A 115 -2.63 -0.47 6.12
C VAL A 115 -1.76 -0.84 7.31
N ASN A 116 -0.98 -1.92 7.17
CA ASN A 116 -0.14 -2.43 8.26
C ASN A 116 1.11 -3.11 7.70
N PHE A 117 2.26 -2.47 7.84
CA PHE A 117 3.55 -3.00 7.40
C PHE A 117 3.86 -4.37 8.01
N SER A 118 3.61 -4.53 9.31
CA SER A 118 4.02 -5.71 10.10
C SER A 118 3.09 -6.91 9.92
N ARG A 119 2.17 -6.88 8.95
CA ARG A 119 1.26 -7.98 8.67
C ARG A 119 1.32 -8.37 7.20
N PRO A 120 1.47 -9.67 6.87
CA PRO A 120 1.40 -10.14 5.48
C PRO A 120 0.08 -9.78 4.79
N ASP A 121 -1.04 -9.67 5.52
CA ASP A 121 -2.34 -9.25 4.99
C ASP A 121 -2.56 -7.72 5.01
N GLY A 122 -1.49 -6.94 5.20
CA GLY A 122 -1.53 -5.49 5.42
C GLY A 122 -1.83 -4.62 4.20
N TRP A 123 -1.96 -5.20 3.00
CA TRP A 123 -2.37 -4.48 1.80
C TRP A 123 -3.89 -4.45 1.64
N GLY A 124 -4.41 -3.29 1.24
CA GLY A 124 -5.75 -3.21 0.67
C GLY A 124 -5.77 -2.47 -0.66
N CYS A 125 -6.97 -2.37 -1.22
CA CYS A 125 -7.26 -1.58 -2.41
C CYS A 125 -8.33 -0.52 -2.10
N TRP A 126 -8.16 0.65 -2.70
CA TRP A 126 -9.03 1.80 -2.61
C TRP A 126 -9.33 2.35 -4.01
N SER A 127 -10.34 3.19 -4.11
CA SER A 127 -10.62 4.05 -5.26
C SER A 127 -10.96 5.46 -4.78
N THR A 128 -11.07 6.39 -5.72
CA THR A 128 -11.77 7.65 -5.49
C THR A 128 -13.25 7.45 -5.85
N GLY A 129 -14.14 7.81 -4.93
CA GLY A 129 -15.57 7.79 -5.18
C GLY A 129 -15.95 8.85 -6.23
N PRO A 130 -17.19 8.83 -6.74
CA PRO A 130 -17.68 9.92 -7.57
C PRO A 130 -17.61 11.24 -6.79
N ASN A 131 -17.14 12.30 -7.46
CA ASN A 131 -17.17 13.68 -6.98
C ASN A 131 -18.60 14.19 -6.81
#